data_AF-A0A962NBN4-F1
#
_entry.id   AF-A0A962NBN4-F1
#
_cell.length_a   1.000
_cell.length_b   1.000
_cell.length_c   1.000
_cell.angle_alpha   90.00
_cell.angle_beta   90.00
_cell.angle_gamma   90.00
#
_symmetry.space_group_name_H-M   'P 1'
#
loop_
_entity.id
_entity.type
_entity.pdbx_description
1 polymer ?
#
loop_
_entity_poly.entity_id
_entity_poly.type
_entity_poly.pdbx_seq_one_letter_code
_entity_poly.pdbx_strand_id
1 'polypeptide(L)'
;MKVFLILLAQYNGKNNGVLALPRSEHPMYGLGANGRIVKNAIEELEDAGFIVTTRPGGCVPGAALYAITTEAIDASPRHDWPEEHKASHRWRNSDRTTVVQRPEPKQFKDARLNGDPCTKMVPIRRKTAD
;
A
#
# COMPACT_ATOMS: atom_id res chain seq x y z
N MET A 1 11.16 8.69 4.38
CA MET A 1 11.99 7.77 5.22
C MET A 1 11.39 7.38 6.58
N LYS A 2 10.94 8.29 7.47
CA LYS A 2 10.47 7.91 8.83
C LYS A 2 9.41 6.79 8.84
N VAL A 3 8.43 6.86 7.94
CA VAL A 3 7.37 5.85 7.79
C VAL A 3 7.95 4.44 7.58
N PHE A 4 8.95 4.29 6.71
CA PHE A 4 9.58 3.00 6.46
C PHE A 4 10.22 2.40 7.72
N LEU A 5 10.95 3.23 8.50
CA LEU A 5 11.57 2.78 9.74
C LEU A 5 10.54 2.36 10.79
N ILE A 6 9.39 3.02 10.85
CA ILE A 6 8.29 2.67 11.76
C ILE A 6 7.70 1.31 11.36
N LEU A 7 7.41 1.10 10.08
CA LEU A 7 6.91 -0.19 9.59
C LEU A 7 7.93 -1.30 9.84
N LEU A 8 9.21 -1.04 9.58
CA LEU A 8 10.30 -1.98 9.86
C LEU A 8 10.41 -2.32 11.35
N ALA A 9 10.22 -1.35 12.24
CA ALA A 9 10.24 -1.57 13.69
C ALA A 9 9.04 -2.39 14.20
N GLN A 10 7.91 -2.36 13.49
CA GLN A 10 6.75 -3.21 13.79
C GLN A 10 6.90 -4.65 13.28
N TYR A 11 7.82 -4.89 12.34
CA TYR A 11 8.03 -6.21 11.76
C TYR A 11 8.68 -7.16 12.78
N ASN A 12 8.10 -8.37 12.92
CA ASN A 12 8.51 -9.38 13.90
C ASN A 12 8.97 -10.70 13.27
N GLY A 13 9.15 -10.74 11.95
CA GLY A 13 9.54 -11.94 11.22
C GLY A 13 8.39 -12.77 10.64
N LYS A 14 7.13 -12.51 11.01
CA LYS A 14 5.94 -13.30 10.58
C LYS A 14 4.66 -12.47 10.41
N ASN A 15 4.79 -11.15 10.31
CA ASN A 15 3.67 -10.22 10.18
C ASN A 15 3.83 -9.28 8.98
N ASN A 16 4.68 -9.63 8.01
CA ASN A 16 4.86 -8.80 6.83
C ASN A 16 3.61 -8.91 5.95
N GLY A 17 2.95 -7.77 5.70
CA GLY A 17 1.66 -7.72 5.01
C GLY A 17 0.50 -7.29 5.90
N VAL A 18 0.67 -7.30 7.22
CA VAL A 18 -0.33 -6.77 8.18
C VAL A 18 0.19 -5.58 8.99
N LEU A 19 1.30 -4.97 8.55
CA LEU A 19 1.84 -3.77 9.17
C LEU A 19 0.87 -2.61 8.96
N ALA A 20 0.66 -1.79 9.99
CA ALA A 20 -0.33 -0.74 9.95
C ALA A 20 0.23 0.56 10.53
N LEU A 21 -0.20 1.68 9.95
CA LEU A 21 0.11 3.00 10.47
C LEU A 21 -1.18 3.82 10.51
N PRO A 22 -2.05 3.57 11.50
CA PRO A 22 -3.30 4.30 11.61
C PRO A 22 -3.06 5.76 12.01
N ARG A 23 -3.94 6.65 11.56
CA ARG A 23 -3.82 8.09 11.81
C ARG A 23 -3.73 8.45 13.30
N SER A 24 -4.37 7.66 14.16
CA SER A 24 -4.32 7.80 15.62
C SER A 24 -2.92 7.66 16.20
N GLU A 25 -2.03 6.92 15.55
CA GLU A 25 -0.68 6.62 16.04
C GLU A 25 0.37 7.59 15.48
N HIS A 26 0.04 8.41 14.48
CA HIS A 26 0.99 9.36 13.89
C HIS A 26 1.70 10.26 14.92
N PRO A 27 1.01 10.82 15.94
CA PRO A 27 1.67 11.66 16.95
C PRO A 27 2.68 10.88 17.78
N MET A 28 2.42 9.60 18.07
CA MET A 28 3.32 8.75 18.86
C MET A 28 4.67 8.54 18.16
N TYR A 29 4.65 8.54 16.83
CA TYR A 29 5.85 8.42 16.00
C TYR A 29 6.44 9.76 15.53
N GLY A 30 5.92 10.89 16.03
CA GLY A 30 6.38 12.21 15.64
C GLY A 30 6.15 12.54 14.14
N LEU A 31 5.13 11.94 13.53
CA LEU A 31 4.74 12.18 12.12
C LEU A 31 3.78 13.37 11.95
N GLY A 32 3.35 13.98 13.06
CA GLY A 32 2.38 15.07 13.09
C GLY A 32 0.94 14.59 12.89
N ALA A 33 -0.04 15.41 13.32
CA ALA A 33 -1.47 15.06 13.22
C ALA A 33 -2.03 15.16 11.78
N ASN A 34 -1.27 15.78 10.87
CA ASN A 34 -1.66 15.94 9.47
C ASN A 34 -1.34 14.67 8.67
N GLY A 35 -2.37 13.95 8.25
CA GLY A 35 -2.23 12.71 7.49
C GLY A 35 -1.64 12.90 6.09
N ARG A 36 -1.59 14.13 5.55
CA ARG A 36 -1.09 14.39 4.19
C ARG A 36 0.39 14.09 4.05
N ILE A 37 1.20 14.42 5.05
CA ILE A 37 2.65 14.15 5.02
C ILE A 37 2.91 12.64 5.00
N VAL A 38 2.18 11.89 5.84
CA VAL A 38 2.30 10.43 5.91
C VAL A 38 1.82 9.79 4.62
N LYS A 39 0.72 10.27 4.06
CA LYS A 39 0.22 9.82 2.75
C LYS A 39 1.27 10.00 1.65
N ASN A 40 1.82 11.19 1.50
CA ASN A 40 2.86 11.45 0.49
C ASN A 40 4.09 10.57 0.71
N ALA A 41 4.51 10.39 1.97
CA ALA A 41 5.64 9.52 2.29
C ALA A 41 5.38 8.04 1.97
N ILE A 42 4.14 7.57 2.08
CA ILE A 42 3.74 6.22 1.64
C ILE A 42 3.83 6.13 0.12
N GLU A 43 3.25 7.09 -0.61
CA GLU A 43 3.29 7.12 -2.08
C GLU A 43 4.74 7.10 -2.59
N GLU A 44 5.62 7.94 -2.04
CA GLU A 44 7.04 7.97 -2.38
C GLU A 44 7.75 6.62 -2.10
N LEU A 45 7.39 5.93 -1.02
CA LEU A 45 7.98 4.63 -0.66
C LEU A 45 7.46 3.49 -1.55
N GLU A 46 6.20 3.54 -1.96
CA GLU A 46 5.60 2.61 -2.91
C GLU A 46 6.23 2.78 -4.29
N ASP A 47 6.35 4.02 -4.77
CA ASP A 47 6.97 4.35 -6.06
C ASP A 47 8.45 3.94 -6.09
N ALA A 48 9.16 4.13 -4.99
CA ALA A 48 10.53 3.65 -4.83
C ALA A 48 10.64 2.14 -4.60
N GLY A 49 9.52 1.42 -4.46
CA GLY A 49 9.48 -0.03 -4.30
C GLY A 49 9.94 -0.55 -2.93
N PHE A 50 9.97 0.28 -1.89
CA PHE A 50 10.33 -0.15 -0.52
C PHE A 50 9.17 -0.79 0.23
N ILE A 51 7.94 -0.39 -0.09
CA ILE A 51 6.72 -0.93 0.52
C ILE A 51 5.68 -1.27 -0.54
N VAL A 52 4.69 -2.06 -0.14
CA VAL A 52 3.50 -2.37 -0.93
C VAL A 52 2.28 -2.28 -0.03
N THR A 53 1.23 -1.60 -0.48
CA THR A 53 -0.09 -1.68 0.15
C THR A 53 -0.72 -3.05 -0.13
N THR A 54 -0.79 -3.91 0.88
CA THR A 54 -1.47 -5.23 0.80
C THR A 54 -2.98 -5.09 0.93
N ARG A 55 -3.46 -4.07 1.67
CA ARG A 55 -4.88 -3.71 1.76
C ARG A 55 -5.05 -2.19 1.77
N PRO A 56 -5.80 -1.61 0.81
CA PRO A 56 -6.09 -0.19 0.82
C PRO A 56 -6.96 0.18 2.02
N GLY A 57 -6.60 1.26 2.72
CA GLY A 57 -7.48 1.88 3.70
C GLY A 57 -8.60 2.69 3.04
N GLY A 58 -9.71 2.91 3.75
CA GLY A 58 -10.77 3.84 3.33
C GLY A 58 -11.85 3.25 2.42
N CYS A 59 -11.54 2.32 1.51
CA CYS A 59 -12.59 1.62 0.74
C CYS A 59 -13.10 0.35 1.49
N VAL A 60 -12.33 -0.19 2.44
CA VAL A 60 -12.73 -1.30 3.34
C VAL A 60 -12.62 -0.82 4.79
N PRO A 61 -13.56 -1.17 5.69
CA PRO A 61 -13.46 -0.79 7.10
C PRO A 61 -12.15 -1.29 7.73
N GLY A 62 -11.41 -0.35 8.33
CA GLY A 62 -10.14 -0.60 9.02
C GLY A 62 -8.97 0.21 8.47
N ALA A 63 -7.82 0.06 9.13
CA ALA A 63 -6.57 0.70 8.70
C ALA A 63 -6.05 0.11 7.39
N ALA A 64 -5.30 0.90 6.63
CA ALA A 64 -4.51 0.38 5.53
C ALA A 64 -3.44 -0.60 6.06
N LEU A 65 -3.15 -1.64 5.29
CA LEU A 65 -2.11 -2.61 5.61
C LEU A 65 -1.00 -2.55 4.58
N TYR A 66 0.21 -2.76 5.06
CA TYR A 66 1.43 -2.62 4.29
C TYR A 66 2.36 -3.82 4.49
N ALA A 67 3.18 -4.06 3.48
CA ALA A 67 4.33 -4.96 3.53
C ALA A 67 5.60 -4.19 3.17
N ILE A 68 6.72 -4.54 3.81
CA ILE A 68 8.06 -4.12 3.40
C ILE A 68 8.60 -5.10 2.35
N THR A 69 9.23 -4.59 1.29
CA THR A 69 9.72 -5.44 0.17
C THR A 69 11.11 -6.02 0.42
N THR A 70 11.74 -5.68 1.56
CA THR A 70 13.00 -6.28 2.00
C THR A 70 12.82 -7.70 2.54
N GLU A 71 11.60 -8.06 2.91
CA GLU A 71 11.22 -9.33 3.51
C GLU A 71 10.12 -10.00 2.66
N ALA A 72 9.95 -11.31 2.81
CA ALA A 72 8.87 -12.06 2.18
C ALA A 72 7.51 -11.66 2.78
N ILE A 73 6.46 -11.57 1.96
CA ILE A 73 5.10 -11.23 2.42
C ILE A 73 4.42 -12.50 2.95
N ASP A 74 3.94 -12.45 4.18
CA ASP A 74 3.26 -13.56 4.84
C ASP A 74 1.80 -13.66 4.40
N ALA A 75 1.28 -14.88 4.31
CA ALA A 75 -0.16 -15.09 4.15
C ALA A 75 -0.91 -14.60 5.39
N SER A 76 -2.03 -13.90 5.18
CA SER A 76 -2.89 -13.47 6.28
C SER A 76 -4.36 -13.41 5.88
N PRO A 77 -5.31 -13.75 6.77
CA PRO A 77 -6.73 -13.52 6.50
C PRO A 77 -7.11 -12.03 6.41
N ARG A 78 -6.19 -11.12 6.74
CA ARG A 78 -6.45 -9.66 6.76
C ARG A 78 -6.26 -8.98 5.41
N HIS A 79 -5.63 -9.65 4.44
CA HIS A 79 -5.42 -9.15 3.08
C HIS A 79 -5.45 -10.29 2.06
N ASP A 80 -5.79 -9.97 0.80
CA ASP A 80 -5.78 -10.95 -0.30
C ASP A 80 -4.44 -11.00 -1.06
N TRP A 81 -3.39 -10.32 -0.58
CA TRP A 81 -2.07 -10.33 -1.22
C TRP A 81 -1.45 -11.74 -1.22
N PRO A 82 -0.87 -12.23 -2.34
CA PRO A 82 -0.28 -13.56 -2.41
C PRO A 82 0.92 -13.69 -1.47
N GLU A 83 1.06 -14.85 -0.85
CA GLU A 83 2.24 -15.19 -0.05
C GLU A 83 3.49 -15.22 -0.94
N GLU A 84 4.57 -14.61 -0.47
CA GLU A 84 5.87 -14.68 -1.13
C GLU A 84 6.77 -15.63 -0.34
N HIS A 85 7.48 -16.54 -1.01
CA HIS A 85 8.49 -17.39 -0.34
C HIS A 85 9.85 -16.71 -0.21
N LYS A 86 10.06 -15.60 -0.94
CA LYS A 86 11.30 -14.80 -0.94
C LYS A 86 10.91 -13.33 -1.04
N ALA A 87 11.70 -12.46 -0.42
CA ALA A 87 11.53 -11.02 -0.54
C ALA A 87 11.56 -10.58 -2.00
N SER A 88 10.58 -9.77 -2.41
CA SER A 88 10.50 -9.27 -3.78
C SER A 88 11.60 -8.27 -4.16
N HIS A 89 12.20 -7.59 -3.17
CA HIS A 89 13.28 -6.60 -3.35
C HIS A 89 12.98 -5.58 -4.46
N ARG A 90 11.73 -5.10 -4.55
CA ARG A 90 11.28 -4.21 -5.63
C ARG A 90 12.13 -2.94 -5.74
N TRP A 91 12.62 -2.44 -4.60
CA TRP A 91 13.55 -1.31 -4.51
C TRP A 91 14.87 -1.52 -5.29
N ARG A 92 15.28 -2.78 -5.53
CA ARG A 92 16.50 -3.12 -6.28
C ARG A 92 16.27 -3.20 -7.79
N ASN A 93 15.01 -3.31 -8.21
CA ASN A 93 14.60 -3.54 -9.59
C ASN A 93 13.84 -2.33 -10.16
N SER A 94 14.21 -1.11 -9.75
CA SER A 94 13.59 0.16 -10.18
C SER A 94 13.43 0.31 -11.70
N ASP A 95 14.23 -0.44 -12.47
CA ASP A 95 14.33 -0.32 -13.93
C ASP A 95 13.69 -1.50 -14.68
N ARG A 96 13.15 -2.51 -13.97
CA ARG A 96 12.51 -3.69 -14.58
C ARG A 96 11.03 -3.72 -14.24
N THR A 97 10.27 -2.88 -14.93
CA THR A 97 8.80 -2.83 -14.93
C THR A 97 8.19 -4.20 -15.25
N THR A 98 8.10 -5.07 -14.25
CA THR A 98 7.00 -6.03 -14.16
C THR A 98 6.00 -5.37 -13.25
N VAL A 99 5.03 -4.68 -13.86
CA VAL A 99 3.82 -4.24 -13.18
C VAL A 99 3.16 -5.51 -12.66
N VAL A 100 3.44 -5.89 -11.41
CA VAL A 100 2.60 -6.85 -10.70
C VAL A 100 1.27 -6.14 -10.56
N GLN A 101 0.34 -6.48 -11.44
CA GLN A 101 -1.00 -5.95 -11.40
C GLN A 101 -1.52 -6.19 -9.98
N ARG A 102 -1.95 -5.12 -9.31
CA ARG A 102 -2.80 -5.24 -8.13
C ARG A 102 -3.91 -6.21 -8.53
N PRO A 103 -4.13 -7.33 -7.80
CA PRO A 103 -5.26 -8.18 -8.11
C PRO A 103 -6.49 -7.28 -8.12
N GLU A 104 -7.27 -7.32 -9.21
CA GLU A 104 -8.45 -6.48 -9.31
C GLU A 104 -9.29 -6.69 -8.05
N PRO A 105 -9.75 -5.62 -7.38
CA PRO A 105 -10.61 -5.77 -6.24
C PRO A 105 -11.79 -6.65 -6.67
N LYS A 106 -12.00 -7.77 -5.98
CA LYS A 106 -13.14 -8.67 -6.23
C LYS A 106 -14.38 -7.79 -6.30
N GLN A 107 -15.04 -7.75 -7.48
CA GLN A 107 -16.25 -6.99 -7.68
C GLN A 107 -17.26 -7.43 -6.63
N PHE A 108 -17.53 -6.57 -5.63
CA PHE A 108 -18.65 -6.76 -4.72
C PHE A 108 -19.92 -6.69 -5.56
N LYS A 109 -20.55 -7.84 -5.81
CA LYS A 109 -21.82 -7.93 -6.52
C LYS A 109 -22.95 -7.52 -5.58
N ASP A 110 -22.98 -6.26 -5.17
CA ASP A 110 -24.15 -5.66 -4.54
C ASP A 110 -24.40 -4.30 -5.19
N ALA A 111 -25.25 -4.34 -6.20
CA ALA A 111 -25.79 -3.16 -6.84
C ALA A 111 -26.59 -2.33 -5.83
N ARG A 112 -26.16 -1.08 -5.59
CA ARG A 112 -27.08 0.04 -5.40
C ARG A 112 -26.39 1.35 -5.81
N LEU A 113 -26.78 1.78 -7.01
CA LEU A 113 -26.71 3.12 -7.59
C LEU A 113 -26.34 4.24 -6.60
N ASN A 114 -25.14 4.81 -6.78
CA ASN A 114 -24.85 6.25 -6.92
C ASN A 114 -23.47 6.59 -6.33
N GLY A 115 -22.47 6.73 -7.21
CA GLY A 115 -21.34 7.64 -6.97
C GLY A 115 -20.31 7.24 -5.92
N ASP A 116 -19.80 6.01 -5.95
CA ASP A 116 -18.64 5.66 -5.13
C ASP A 116 -17.42 6.50 -5.54
N PRO A 117 -16.79 7.24 -4.59
CA PRO A 117 -15.60 8.02 -4.87
C PRO A 117 -14.37 7.15 -5.20
N CYS A 118 -14.41 5.84 -4.96
CA CYS A 118 -13.30 4.92 -5.23
C CYS A 118 -13.12 4.56 -6.74
N THR A 119 -14.02 4.95 -7.67
CA THR A 119 -13.91 4.57 -9.11
C THR A 119 -13.32 5.65 -10.03
N LYS A 120 -12.95 6.84 -9.54
CA LYS A 120 -12.36 7.88 -10.40
C LYS A 120 -10.84 7.71 -10.56
N MET A 121 -10.39 6.65 -11.24
CA MET A 121 -9.12 6.71 -11.98
C MET A 121 -9.39 7.52 -13.24
N VAL A 122 -8.97 8.78 -13.22
CA VAL A 122 -8.97 9.67 -14.39
C VAL A 122 -8.07 9.04 -15.46
N PRO A 123 -8.52 8.83 -16.70
CA PRO A 123 -7.61 8.43 -17.77
C PRO A 123 -6.60 9.56 -17.96
N ILE A 124 -5.32 9.26 -17.79
CA ILE A 124 -4.22 10.17 -18.14
C ILE A 124 -4.37 10.49 -19.62
N ARG A 125 -4.82 11.72 -19.93
CA ARG A 125 -4.84 12.22 -21.31
C ARG A 125 -3.40 12.28 -21.80
N ARG A 126 -3.04 11.41 -22.75
CA ARG A 126 -1.84 11.61 -23.56
C ARG A 126 -2.07 12.88 -24.37
N LYS A 127 -1.22 13.90 -24.17
CA LYS A 127 -1.06 14.94 -25.18
C LYS A 127 -0.32 14.29 -26.34
N THR A 128 -1.01 14.04 -27.44
CA THR A 128 -0.36 13.93 -28.75
C THR A 128 0.14 15.32 -29.11
N ALA A 129 1.42 15.41 -29.48
CA ALA A 129 1.99 16.59 -30.09
C ALA A 129 1.57 16.61 -31.57
N ASP A 130 1.02 17.74 -32.00
CA ASP A 130 0.96 18.17 -33.40
C ASP A 130 1.82 19.45 -33.51
#